data_AF-A0A498HL02-F1
#
_entry.id   AF-A0A498HL02-F1
#
_cell.length_a   1.000
_cell.length_b   1.000
_cell.length_c   1.000
_cell.angle_alpha   90.00
_cell.angle_beta   90.00
_cell.angle_gamma   90.00
#
_symmetry.space_group_name_H-M   'P 1'
#
loop_
_entity.id
_entity.type
_entity.pdbx_description
1 polymer ?
#
loop_
_entity_poly.entity_id
_entity_poly.type
_entity_poly.pdbx_seq_one_letter_code
_entity_poly.pdbx_strand_id
1 'polypeptide(L)'
;MATSRAEGDQKEYVNEQAVANKFADMRSELNQIYSKITELEMEASEHSLVINAIQPLDPSRRCYRMIGGVLVERTIKEVLPAVQRNKEGIEEVIARLNEALEKKKKEISDFEAKYKIRIRKEQGEEKDDSARKEGTAQGVLVGPAGGSG
;
A
#
# COMPACT_ATOMS: atom_id res chain seq x y z
N MET A 1 -24.70 -2.62 39.46
CA MET A 1 -25.45 -3.33 38.40
C MET A 1 -24.51 -3.63 37.25
N ALA A 2 -24.83 -4.71 36.53
CA ALA A 2 -23.90 -5.60 35.83
C ALA A 2 -23.16 -5.03 34.61
N THR A 3 -21.99 -5.63 34.40
CA THR A 3 -21.09 -5.60 33.25
C THR A 3 -21.75 -6.11 31.96
N SER A 4 -21.63 -5.37 30.85
CA SER A 4 -21.82 -5.89 29.49
C SER A 4 -20.45 -5.94 28.81
N ARG A 5 -19.79 -7.10 28.90
CA ARG A 5 -18.51 -7.41 28.25
C ARG A 5 -18.84 -7.85 26.82
N ALA A 6 -18.23 -7.21 25.83
CA ALA A 6 -18.40 -7.50 24.41
C ALA A 6 -18.15 -8.99 24.12
N GLU A 7 -19.17 -9.67 23.61
CA GLU A 7 -19.09 -11.00 23.02
C GLU A 7 -18.25 -10.94 21.74
N GLY A 8 -16.98 -11.32 21.85
CA GLY A 8 -16.20 -11.74 20.69
C GLY A 8 -16.70 -13.11 20.27
N ASP A 9 -17.38 -13.18 19.12
CA ASP A 9 -17.89 -14.37 18.44
C ASP A 9 -16.78 -15.44 18.31
N GLN A 10 -16.67 -16.32 19.30
CA GLN A 10 -15.83 -17.51 19.25
C GLN A 10 -16.54 -18.57 18.39
N LYS A 11 -16.62 -18.34 17.08
CA LYS A 11 -16.99 -19.43 16.17
C LYS A 11 -15.82 -20.39 16.05
N GLU A 12 -15.96 -21.57 16.64
CA GLU A 12 -15.11 -22.71 16.32
C GLU A 12 -15.37 -23.13 14.86
N TYR A 13 -14.34 -23.12 14.03
CA TYR A 13 -14.43 -23.57 12.65
C TYR A 13 -14.58 -25.08 12.62
N VAL A 14 -15.63 -25.57 11.96
CA VAL A 14 -16.10 -26.96 12.03
C VAL A 14 -15.21 -27.94 11.24
N ASN A 15 -14.38 -27.45 10.30
CA ASN A 15 -13.43 -28.28 9.55
C ASN A 15 -12.13 -27.53 9.17
N GLU A 16 -11.11 -28.28 8.75
CA GLU A 16 -9.79 -27.75 8.35
C GLU A 16 -9.86 -26.82 7.13
N GLN A 17 -10.78 -27.08 6.18
CA GLN A 17 -10.96 -26.25 4.98
C GLN A 17 -11.52 -24.86 5.33
N ALA A 18 -12.41 -24.78 6.32
CA ALA A 18 -12.97 -23.53 6.82
C ALA A 18 -11.91 -22.68 7.53
N VAL A 19 -10.99 -23.33 8.26
CA VAL A 19 -9.81 -22.68 8.85
C VAL A 19 -8.89 -22.13 7.75
N ALA A 20 -8.59 -22.93 6.73
CA ALA A 20 -7.73 -22.53 5.62
C ALA A 20 -8.32 -21.35 4.82
N ASN A 21 -9.62 -21.40 4.51
CA ASN A 21 -10.31 -20.30 3.81
C ASN A 21 -10.28 -19.02 4.64
N LYS A 22 -10.60 -19.10 5.95
CA LYS A 22 -10.55 -17.92 6.81
C LYS A 22 -9.15 -17.32 6.89
N PHE A 23 -8.12 -18.15 6.99
CA PHE A 23 -6.74 -17.69 7.01
C PHE A 23 -6.36 -16.98 5.71
N ALA A 24 -6.75 -17.54 4.55
CA ALA A 24 -6.56 -16.92 3.24
C ALA A 24 -7.26 -15.56 3.15
N ASP A 25 -8.51 -15.46 3.63
CA ASP A 25 -9.26 -14.20 3.69
C ASP A 25 -8.54 -13.16 4.56
N MET A 26 -8.07 -13.56 5.75
CA MET A 26 -7.34 -12.67 6.65
C MET A 26 -6.04 -12.15 6.03
N ARG A 27 -5.32 -12.99 5.27
CA ARG A 27 -4.10 -12.59 4.53
C ARG A 27 -4.44 -11.67 3.37
N SER A 28 -5.55 -11.91 2.66
CA SER A 28 -6.05 -11.02 1.60
C SER A 28 -6.38 -9.63 2.17
N GLU A 29 -7.11 -9.55 3.28
CA GLU A 29 -7.42 -8.30 3.97
C GLU A 29 -6.14 -7.56 4.40
N LEU A 30 -5.15 -8.27 4.96
CA LEU A 30 -3.86 -7.67 5.34
C LEU A 30 -3.15 -7.04 4.13
N ASN A 31 -3.12 -7.75 3.00
CA ASN A 31 -2.50 -7.25 1.77
C ASN A 31 -3.25 -6.03 1.22
N GLN A 32 -4.58 -6.00 1.29
CA GLN A 32 -5.38 -4.84 0.87
C GLN A 32 -5.06 -3.61 1.72
N ILE A 33 -4.90 -3.77 3.04
CA ILE A 33 -4.50 -2.66 3.93
C ILE A 33 -3.11 -2.14 3.53
N TYR A 34 -2.14 -3.03 3.27
CA TYR A 34 -0.82 -2.64 2.79
C TYR A 34 -0.87 -1.85 1.48
N SER A 35 -1.60 -2.36 0.48
CA SER A 35 -1.73 -1.66 -0.80
C SER A 35 -2.33 -0.27 -0.63
N LYS A 36 -3.34 -0.12 0.23
CA LYS A 36 -3.96 1.19 0.49
C LYS A 36 -3.03 2.14 1.23
N ILE A 37 -2.24 1.66 2.18
CA ILE A 37 -1.22 2.49 2.87
C ILE A 37 -0.23 3.03 1.84
N THR A 38 0.35 2.16 1.01
CA THR A 38 1.35 2.58 0.01
C THR A 38 0.77 3.56 -1.01
N GLU A 39 -0.47 3.36 -1.46
CA GLU A 39 -1.18 4.31 -2.33
C GLU A 39 -1.27 5.69 -1.69
N LEU A 40 -1.74 5.77 -0.44
CA LEU A 40 -1.91 7.03 0.28
C LEU A 40 -0.58 7.70 0.62
N GLU A 41 0.47 6.93 0.92
CA GLU A 41 1.82 7.45 1.14
C GLU A 41 2.37 8.14 -0.12
N MET A 42 2.11 7.58 -1.29
CA MET A 42 2.45 8.23 -2.57
C MET A 42 1.67 9.53 -2.74
N GLU A 43 0.35 9.54 -2.50
CA GLU A 43 -0.46 10.76 -2.58
C GLU A 43 0.03 11.86 -1.61
N ALA A 44 0.37 11.49 -0.37
CA ALA A 44 0.91 12.44 0.62
C ALA A 44 2.27 13.02 0.21
N SER A 45 3.11 12.19 -0.44
CA SER A 45 4.38 12.62 -1.02
C SER A 45 4.17 13.62 -2.16
N GLU A 46 3.22 13.36 -3.07
CA GLU A 46 2.86 14.29 -4.14
C GLU A 46 2.38 15.64 -3.60
N HIS A 47 1.53 15.64 -2.56
CA HIS A 47 1.11 16.88 -1.91
C HIS A 47 2.30 17.62 -1.29
N SER A 48 3.25 16.90 -0.69
CA SER A 48 4.46 17.49 -0.11
C SER A 48 5.33 18.16 -1.18
N LEU A 49 5.47 17.55 -2.36
CA LEU A 49 6.16 18.16 -3.50
C LEU A 49 5.50 19.46 -3.95
N VAL A 50 4.17 19.47 -4.05
CA VAL A 50 3.40 20.67 -4.41
C VAL A 50 3.59 21.78 -3.38
N ILE A 51 3.48 21.47 -2.09
CA ILE A 51 3.67 22.42 -0.99
C ILE A 51 5.06 23.04 -1.07
N ASN A 52 6.11 22.22 -1.16
CA ASN A 52 7.50 22.67 -1.23
C ASN A 52 7.76 23.56 -2.45
N ALA A 53 7.10 23.29 -3.58
CA ALA A 53 7.26 24.07 -4.80
C ALA A 53 6.59 25.45 -4.73
N ILE A 54 5.44 25.57 -4.07
CA ILE A 54 4.64 26.81 -4.08
C ILE A 54 4.81 27.67 -2.82
N GLN A 55 5.20 27.08 -1.69
CA GLN A 55 5.41 27.79 -0.43
C GLN A 55 6.40 28.97 -0.50
N PRO A 56 7.53 28.92 -1.25
CA PRO A 56 8.46 30.04 -1.31
C PRO A 56 8.01 31.16 -2.27
N LEU A 57 6.89 30.99 -2.98
CA LEU A 57 6.40 31.94 -3.98
C LEU A 57 5.51 33.01 -3.34
N ASP A 58 5.28 34.11 -4.08
CA ASP A 58 4.40 35.21 -3.64
C ASP A 58 2.96 34.69 -3.37
N PRO A 59 2.37 34.93 -2.18
CA PRO A 59 1.03 34.48 -1.84
C PRO A 59 -0.09 34.99 -2.75
N SER A 60 0.10 36.14 -3.41
CA SER A 60 -0.83 36.77 -4.35
C SER A 60 -0.70 36.23 -5.77
N ARG A 61 0.30 35.38 -6.05
CA ARG A 61 0.48 34.75 -7.36
C ARG A 61 -0.73 33.88 -7.70
N ARG A 62 -1.20 34.01 -8.94
CA ARG A 62 -2.33 33.24 -9.49
C ARG A 62 -1.95 31.77 -9.66
N CYS A 63 -2.83 30.89 -9.22
CA CYS A 63 -2.80 29.44 -9.40
C CYS A 63 -4.01 29.02 -10.23
N TYR A 64 -3.87 27.97 -11.04
CA TYR A 64 -4.98 27.41 -11.81
C TYR A 64 -5.13 25.94 -11.51
N ARG A 65 -6.35 25.52 -11.17
CA ARG A 65 -6.70 24.12 -10.94
C ARG A 65 -7.63 23.65 -12.05
N MET A 66 -7.29 22.54 -12.70
CA MET A 66 -8.16 21.89 -13.67
C MET A 66 -9.24 21.08 -12.97
N ILE A 67 -10.51 21.31 -13.32
CA ILE A 67 -11.67 20.56 -12.84
C ILE A 67 -12.58 20.27 -14.02
N GLY A 68 -12.71 19.00 -14.40
CA GLY A 68 -13.60 18.59 -15.50
C GLY A 68 -13.32 19.29 -16.84
N GLY A 69 -12.06 19.66 -17.11
CA GLY A 69 -11.66 20.40 -18.31
C GLY A 69 -11.72 21.93 -18.21
N VAL A 70 -12.17 22.50 -17.09
CA VAL A 70 -12.18 23.94 -16.84
C VAL A 70 -11.05 24.34 -15.89
N LEU A 71 -10.33 25.41 -16.19
CA LEU A 71 -9.33 26.00 -15.29
C LEU A 71 -10.01 26.97 -14.32
N VAL A 72 -9.94 26.65 -13.03
CA VAL A 72 -10.40 27.53 -11.95
C VAL A 72 -9.21 28.30 -11.41
N GLU A 73 -9.30 29.62 -11.47
CA GLU A 73 -8.31 30.52 -10.90
C GLU A 73 -8.45 30.66 -9.38
N ARG A 74 -7.31 30.63 -8.70
CA ARG A 74 -7.12 30.84 -7.26
C ARG A 74 -5.83 31.62 -7.06
N THR A 75 -5.48 31.90 -5.82
CA THR A 75 -4.16 32.42 -5.41
C THR A 75 -3.42 31.42 -4.53
N ILE A 76 -2.09 31.54 -4.40
CA ILE A 76 -1.30 30.68 -3.50
C ILE A 76 -1.83 30.75 -2.06
N LYS A 77 -2.21 31.94 -1.58
CA LYS A 77 -2.83 32.12 -0.24
C LYS A 77 -4.10 31.29 -0.04
N GLU A 78 -4.83 30.96 -1.09
CA GLU A 78 -6.06 30.13 -1.03
C GLU A 78 -5.76 28.65 -1.23
N VAL A 79 -4.78 28.33 -2.08
CA VAL A 79 -4.45 26.95 -2.47
C VAL A 79 -3.58 26.26 -1.41
N LEU A 80 -2.55 26.94 -0.90
CA LEU A 80 -1.59 26.35 0.01
C LEU A 80 -2.25 25.75 1.27
N PRO A 81 -3.18 26.43 1.97
CA PRO A 81 -3.86 25.84 3.13
C PRO A 81 -4.75 24.65 2.76
N ALA A 82 -5.30 24.61 1.54
CA ALA A 82 -6.13 23.50 1.07
C ALA A 82 -5.28 22.25 0.79
N VAL A 83 -4.13 22.41 0.13
CA VAL A 83 -3.20 21.30 -0.14
C VAL A 83 -2.63 20.76 1.17
N GLN A 84 -2.28 21.64 2.12
CA GLN A 84 -1.79 21.27 3.44
C GLN A 84 -2.83 20.46 4.24
N ARG A 85 -4.08 20.94 4.32
CA ARG A 85 -5.16 20.22 5.02
C ARG A 85 -5.46 18.86 4.40
N ASN A 86 -5.41 18.77 3.06
CA ASN A 86 -5.63 17.50 2.38
C ASN A 86 -4.51 16.51 2.71
N LYS A 87 -3.25 16.95 2.70
CA LYS A 87 -2.11 16.12 3.12
C LYS A 87 -2.28 15.61 4.55
N GLU A 88 -2.60 16.50 5.49
CA GLU A 88 -2.83 16.13 6.90
C GLU A 88 -3.96 15.09 7.04
N GLY A 89 -5.06 15.27 6.30
CA GLY A 89 -6.15 14.29 6.26
C GLY A 89 -5.72 12.93 5.71
N ILE A 90 -4.85 12.89 4.70
CA ILE A 90 -4.28 11.64 4.18
C ILE A 90 -3.40 10.97 5.24
N GLU A 91 -2.53 11.73 5.91
CA GLU A 91 -1.65 11.23 6.98
C GLU A 91 -2.44 10.66 8.16
N GLU A 92 -3.56 11.29 8.55
CA GLU A 92 -4.47 10.74 9.56
C GLU A 92 -5.09 9.40 9.14
N VAL A 93 -5.48 9.27 7.88
CA VAL A 93 -6.03 8.00 7.35
C VAL A 93 -4.96 6.91 7.32
N ILE A 94 -3.72 7.25 6.92
CA ILE A 94 -2.57 6.33 6.96
C ILE A 94 -2.32 5.86 8.40
N ALA A 95 -2.38 6.75 9.40
CA ALA A 95 -2.21 6.37 10.80
C ALA A 95 -3.26 5.34 11.24
N ARG A 96 -4.54 5.58 10.91
CA ARG A 96 -5.64 4.62 11.22
C ARG A 96 -5.48 3.29 10.50
N LEU A 97 -5.01 3.30 9.25
CA LEU A 97 -4.74 2.07 8.50
C LEU A 97 -3.57 1.28 9.10
N ASN A 98 -2.54 1.95 9.61
CA ASN A 98 -1.44 1.29 10.33
C ASN A 98 -1.92 0.65 11.63
N GLU A 99 -2.81 1.30 12.40
CA GLU A 99 -3.43 0.68 13.57
C GLU A 99 -4.24 -0.57 13.20
N ALA A 100 -5.04 -0.47 12.12
CA ALA A 100 -5.80 -1.61 11.60
C ALA A 100 -4.88 -2.75 11.12
N LEU A 101 -3.75 -2.41 10.49
CA LEU A 101 -2.73 -3.35 10.04
C LEU A 101 -2.15 -4.14 11.22
N GLU A 102 -1.72 -3.46 12.28
CA GLU A 102 -1.15 -4.10 13.47
C GLU A 102 -2.16 -4.98 14.18
N LYS A 103 -3.42 -4.52 14.29
CA LYS A 103 -4.51 -5.33 14.80
C LYS A 103 -4.71 -6.60 13.97
N LYS A 104 -4.72 -6.48 12.63
CA LYS A 104 -4.90 -7.62 11.74
C LYS A 104 -3.73 -8.61 11.81
N LYS A 105 -2.49 -8.12 11.90
CA LYS A 105 -1.30 -8.97 12.13
C LYS A 105 -1.43 -9.79 13.39
N LYS A 106 -1.88 -9.17 14.49
CA LYS A 106 -2.12 -9.86 15.76
C LYS A 106 -3.23 -10.91 15.62
N GLU A 107 -4.35 -10.56 15.00
CA GLU A 107 -5.44 -11.52 14.75
C GLU A 107 -4.96 -12.73 13.94
N ILE A 108 -4.13 -12.52 12.91
CA ILE A 108 -3.53 -13.59 12.11
C ILE A 108 -2.63 -14.47 12.98
N SER A 109 -1.73 -13.88 13.76
CA SER A 109 -0.83 -14.62 14.65
C SER A 109 -1.59 -15.46 15.69
N ASP A 110 -2.63 -14.88 16.30
CA ASP A 110 -3.48 -15.56 17.28
C ASP A 110 -4.25 -16.73 16.60
N PHE A 111 -4.68 -16.54 15.36
CA PHE A 111 -5.36 -17.57 14.57
C PHE A 111 -4.43 -18.73 14.19
N GLU A 112 -3.20 -18.43 13.76
CA GLU A 112 -2.15 -19.43 13.47
C GLU A 112 -1.83 -20.27 14.70
N ALA A 113 -1.65 -19.63 15.87
CA ALA A 113 -1.38 -20.30 17.14
C ALA A 113 -2.54 -21.20 17.57
N LYS A 114 -3.78 -20.71 17.45
CA LYS A 114 -4.99 -21.44 17.86
C LYS A 114 -5.21 -22.72 17.05
N TYR A 115 -5.06 -22.64 15.73
CA TYR A 115 -5.34 -23.77 14.84
C TYR A 115 -4.10 -24.57 14.45
N LYS A 116 -2.93 -24.24 15.01
CA LYS A 116 -1.62 -24.84 14.67
C LYS A 116 -1.47 -24.95 13.16
N ILE A 117 -1.81 -23.89 12.43
CA ILE A 117 -1.76 -23.86 10.97
C ILE A 117 -0.31 -24.12 10.60
N ARG A 118 0.01 -25.38 10.31
CA ARG A 118 1.27 -25.74 9.68
C ARG A 118 1.10 -25.25 8.27
N ILE A 119 1.53 -24.01 8.04
CA ILE A 119 1.85 -23.53 6.71
C ILE A 119 2.76 -24.62 6.14
N ARG A 120 2.19 -25.51 5.32
CA ARG A 120 2.98 -26.25 4.34
C ARG A 120 3.53 -25.13 3.46
N LYS A 121 4.67 -24.55 3.88
CA LYS A 121 5.60 -23.95 2.92
C LYS A 121 5.76 -25.05 1.91
N GLU A 122 5.23 -24.83 0.72
CA GLU A 122 5.36 -25.75 -0.39
C GLU A 122 6.79 -26.26 -0.39
N GLN A 123 6.95 -27.55 -0.12
CA GLN A 123 8.14 -28.26 -0.51
C GLN A 123 8.15 -28.12 -2.03
N GLY A 124 8.91 -27.15 -2.53
CA GLY A 124 9.28 -27.11 -3.93
C GLY A 124 9.92 -28.44 -4.23
N GLU A 125 9.20 -29.24 -5.02
CA GLU A 125 9.68 -30.49 -5.55
C GLU A 125 10.97 -30.21 -6.33
N GLU A 126 12.09 -30.71 -5.81
CA GLU A 126 13.30 -30.90 -6.58
C GLU A 126 12.97 -31.88 -7.70
N LYS A 127 12.75 -31.36 -8.91
CA LYS A 127 12.98 -32.11 -10.15
C LYS A 127 14.13 -31.47 -10.90
N ASP A 128 15.28 -32.07 -10.68
CA ASP A 128 16.35 -32.22 -11.66
C ASP A 128 15.76 -32.46 -13.06
N ASP A 129 16.06 -31.56 -14.00
CA ASP A 129 16.20 -31.94 -15.39
C ASP A 129 17.36 -31.13 -15.97
N SER A 130 18.51 -31.79 -15.99
CA SER A 130 19.72 -31.39 -16.68
C SER A 130 19.48 -31.35 -18.20
N ALA A 131 18.97 -30.23 -18.71
CA ALA A 131 18.91 -29.95 -20.14
C ALA A 131 19.69 -28.65 -20.47
N ARG A 132 21.02 -28.71 -20.37
CA ARG A 132 21.88 -27.71 -21.01
C ARG A 132 21.84 -27.94 -22.52
N LYS A 133 21.01 -27.17 -23.22
CA LYS A 133 21.11 -26.99 -24.67
C LYS A 133 21.53 -25.54 -24.94
N GLU A 134 22.71 -25.41 -25.53
CA GLU A 134 23.25 -24.18 -26.10
C GLU A 134 22.25 -23.55 -27.10
N GLY A 135 22.14 -22.22 -27.10
CA GLY A 135 21.29 -21.54 -28.08
C GLY A 135 21.14 -20.04 -27.87
N THR A 136 22.09 -19.27 -28.42
CA THR A 136 21.92 -17.99 -29.13
C THR A 136 21.43 -16.74 -28.37
N ALA A 137 22.32 -15.75 -28.38
CA ALA A 137 22.19 -14.39 -27.87
C ALA A 137 21.13 -13.52 -28.57
N GLN A 138 20.50 -12.62 -27.80
CA GLN A 138 20.21 -11.27 -28.29
C GLN A 138 19.95 -10.30 -27.10
N GLY A 139 21.03 -9.91 -26.41
CA GLY A 139 21.03 -8.76 -25.51
C GLY A 139 21.62 -7.56 -26.25
N VAL A 140 20.81 -6.53 -26.48
CA VAL A 140 21.18 -5.30 -27.21
C VAL A 140 22.29 -4.57 -26.45
N LEU A 141 23.49 -4.53 -27.02
CA LEU A 141 24.59 -3.68 -26.57
C LEU A 141 24.42 -2.29 -27.21
N VAL A 142 24.01 -1.32 -26.41
CA VAL A 142 23.94 0.10 -26.81
C VAL A 142 25.35 0.68 -26.69
N GLY A 143 25.97 1.05 -27.81
CA GLY A 143 27.30 1.66 -27.84
C GLY A 143 27.28 3.14 -27.43
N PRO A 144 28.33 3.67 -26.79
CA PRO A 144 28.47 5.11 -26.60
C PRO A 144 28.92 5.77 -27.91
N ALA A 145 28.08 6.67 -28.42
CA ALA A 145 28.43 7.62 -29.47
C ALA A 145 29.24 8.78 -28.88
N GLY A 146 30.38 9.08 -29.51
CA GLY A 146 31.18 10.28 -29.28
C GLY A 146 32.66 9.98 -29.50
N GLY A 147 33.40 10.68 -30.34
CA GLY A 147 33.16 11.80 -31.24
C GLY A 147 34.51 12.02 -31.92
N SER A 148 34.52 12.13 -33.24
CA SER A 148 35.72 12.42 -34.03
C SER A 148 35.61 13.84 -34.57
N GLY A 149 36.69 14.61 -34.45
CA GLY A 149 36.84 15.93 -35.07
C GLY A 149 37.22 17.01 -34.08
#